data_AF-A0A1Q3E0Y8-F1
#
_entry.id   AF-A0A1Q3E0Y8-F1
#
_cell.length_a   1.000
_cell.length_b   1.000
_cell.length_c   1.000
_cell.angle_alpha   90.00
_cell.angle_beta   90.00
_cell.angle_gamma   90.00
#
_symmetry.space_group_name_H-M   'P 1'
#
loop_
_entity.id
_entity.type
_entity.pdbx_description
1 polymer ?
#
loop_
_entity_poly.entity_id
_entity_poly.type
_entity_poly.pdbx_seq_one_letter_code
_entity_poly.pdbx_strand_id
1 'polypeptide(L)'
;MFSKTTLAVLALVGSSVAQFCPEALRFGSLASVSPEPIVLGQEVTFTANFTCAIELGYAPVYVDYTLVVPAANNTGYQPPIYFGRRDGPSSGIDTFTVTFDPTYSPFTTYPDAH
;
A
#
# COMPACT_ATOMS: atom_id res chain seq x y z
N MET A 1 -47.10 16.31 -44.93
CA MET A 1 -46.03 15.34 -44.63
C MET A 1 -45.25 15.86 -43.43
N PHE A 2 -45.39 15.26 -42.24
CA PHE A 2 -44.62 15.64 -41.06
C PHE A 2 -43.59 14.56 -40.77
N SER A 3 -42.32 14.93 -40.87
CA SER A 3 -41.16 14.07 -40.63
C SER A 3 -41.06 13.73 -39.14
N LYS A 4 -40.95 12.44 -38.80
CA LYS A 4 -40.72 11.98 -37.42
C LYS A 4 -39.23 11.66 -37.27
N THR A 5 -38.52 12.50 -36.54
CA THR A 5 -37.11 12.26 -36.18
C THR A 5 -37.08 11.45 -34.89
N THR A 6 -36.71 10.17 -34.99
CA THR A 6 -36.56 9.27 -33.85
C THR A 6 -35.19 9.49 -33.22
N LEU A 7 -35.13 10.01 -31.98
CA LEU A 7 -33.91 10.02 -31.18
C LEU A 7 -33.65 8.63 -30.59
N ALA A 8 -32.49 8.05 -30.89
CA ALA A 8 -31.98 6.88 -30.19
C ALA A 8 -31.02 7.34 -29.08
N VAL A 9 -31.42 7.14 -27.81
CA VAL A 9 -30.53 7.31 -26.65
C VAL A 9 -29.87 5.97 -26.39
N LEU A 10 -28.58 5.82 -26.75
CA LEU A 10 -27.75 4.73 -26.24
C LEU A 10 -27.24 5.14 -24.85
N ALA A 11 -27.89 4.63 -23.80
CA ALA A 11 -27.29 4.62 -22.48
C ALA A 11 -26.18 3.57 -22.46
N LEU A 12 -24.91 4.00 -22.55
CA LEU A 12 -23.78 3.14 -22.18
C LEU A 12 -23.82 2.98 -20.67
N VAL A 13 -24.44 1.90 -20.19
CA VAL A 13 -24.16 1.38 -18.85
C VAL A 13 -22.72 0.87 -18.87
N GLY A 14 -21.79 1.74 -18.49
CA GLY A 14 -20.42 1.34 -18.20
C GLY A 14 -20.46 0.37 -17.03
N SER A 15 -20.39 -0.93 -17.31
CA SER A 15 -20.19 -1.94 -16.29
C SER A 15 -18.85 -1.65 -15.62
N SER A 16 -18.87 -1.02 -14.45
CA SER A 16 -17.73 -1.03 -13.55
C SER A 16 -17.44 -2.50 -13.25
N VAL A 17 -16.32 -3.02 -13.72
CA VAL A 17 -15.85 -4.34 -13.29
C VAL A 17 -15.79 -4.32 -11.76
N ALA A 18 -16.60 -5.15 -11.11
CA ALA A 18 -16.50 -5.31 -9.67
C ALA A 18 -15.11 -5.89 -9.39
N GLN A 19 -14.25 -5.09 -8.78
CA GLN A 19 -12.91 -5.53 -8.43
C GLN A 19 -13.02 -6.70 -7.44
N PHE A 20 -12.30 -7.79 -7.69
CA PHE A 20 -12.27 -8.91 -6.77
C PHE A 20 -11.39 -8.53 -5.57
N CYS A 21 -12.01 -8.29 -4.43
CA CYS A 21 -11.33 -7.96 -3.18
C CYS A 21 -11.36 -9.15 -2.21
N PRO A 22 -10.31 -9.98 -2.17
CA PRO A 22 -10.22 -11.06 -1.19
C PRO A 22 -10.17 -10.46 0.23
N GLU A 23 -10.76 -11.16 1.20
CA GLU A 23 -10.82 -10.72 2.59
C GLU A 23 -9.44 -10.49 3.22
N ALA A 24 -8.38 -11.08 2.65
CA ALA A 24 -7.00 -10.84 3.05
C ALA A 24 -6.54 -9.39 2.80
N LEU A 25 -7.11 -8.69 1.82
CA LEU A 25 -6.77 -7.30 1.47
C LEU A 25 -7.65 -6.26 2.18
N ARG A 26 -8.46 -6.67 3.15
CA ARG A 26 -9.36 -5.76 3.89
C ARG A 26 -8.63 -4.64 4.64
N PHE A 27 -7.33 -4.80 4.90
CA PHE A 27 -6.47 -3.80 5.54
C PHE A 27 -5.42 -3.21 4.59
N GLY A 28 -5.57 -3.45 3.28
CA GLY A 28 -4.61 -3.07 2.26
C GLY A 28 -3.41 -4.01 2.16
N SER A 29 -2.47 -3.66 1.28
CA SER A 29 -1.22 -4.37 1.05
C SER A 29 -0.09 -3.41 0.70
N LEU A 30 1.14 -3.81 0.98
CA LEU A 30 2.32 -3.20 0.38
C LEU A 30 2.40 -3.64 -1.08
N ALA A 31 2.26 -2.70 -2.00
CA ALA A 31 2.28 -2.94 -3.44
C ALA A 31 3.72 -2.97 -3.98
N SER A 32 4.60 -2.09 -3.52
CA SER A 32 6.00 -2.08 -3.91
C SER A 32 6.91 -1.34 -2.93
N VAL A 33 8.19 -1.73 -2.94
CA VAL A 33 9.29 -1.06 -2.24
C VAL A 33 10.43 -0.92 -3.26
N SER A 34 11.04 0.26 -3.38
CA SER A 34 12.13 0.49 -4.33
C SER A 34 13.08 1.60 -3.87
N PRO A 35 14.42 1.39 -3.90
CA PRO A 35 15.11 0.18 -4.32
C PRO A 35 15.02 -0.95 -3.28
N GLU A 36 15.21 -2.18 -3.75
CA GLU A 36 15.33 -3.38 -2.91
C GLU A 36 16.63 -4.11 -3.27
N PRO A 37 17.50 -4.46 -2.30
CA PRO A 37 17.34 -4.29 -0.85
C PRO A 37 17.43 -2.82 -0.40
N ILE A 38 16.84 -2.53 0.76
CA ILE A 38 16.93 -1.22 1.40
C ILE A 38 18.38 -0.99 1.86
N VAL A 39 19.00 0.09 1.38
CA VAL A 39 20.32 0.54 1.82
C VAL A 39 20.17 1.78 2.69
N LEU A 40 20.73 1.77 3.90
CA LEU A 40 20.63 2.92 4.82
C LEU A 40 21.30 4.16 4.21
N GLY A 41 20.73 5.33 4.49
CA GLY A 41 21.17 6.59 3.89
C GLY A 41 20.78 6.76 2.41
N GLN A 42 20.11 5.78 1.79
CA GLN A 42 19.48 5.95 0.48
C GLN A 42 17.99 6.22 0.62
N GLU A 43 17.43 6.92 -0.35
CA GLU A 43 15.98 7.12 -0.44
C GLU A 43 15.30 5.83 -0.89
N VAL A 44 14.23 5.45 -0.19
CA VAL A 44 13.39 4.31 -0.50
C VAL A 44 11.96 4.78 -0.70
N THR A 45 11.37 4.41 -1.82
CA THR A 45 9.96 4.65 -2.14
C THR A 45 9.12 3.44 -1.73
N PHE A 46 8.06 3.70 -0.98
CA PHE A 46 7.04 2.73 -0.60
C PHE A 46 5.75 3.05 -1.34
N THR A 47 5.07 2.03 -1.85
CA THR A 47 3.70 2.14 -2.35
C THR A 47 2.81 1.14 -1.62
N ALA A 48 1.76 1.63 -0.99
CA ALA A 48 0.72 0.83 -0.36
C ALA A 48 -0.62 1.01 -1.08
N ASN A 49 -1.40 -0.07 -1.15
CA ASN A 49 -2.68 -0.12 -1.80
C ASN A 49 -3.78 -0.54 -0.81
N PHE A 50 -4.74 0.36 -0.63
CA PHE A 50 -5.92 0.26 0.21
C PHE A 50 -7.22 0.30 -0.60
N THR A 51 -7.18 0.19 -1.93
CA THR A 51 -8.37 0.24 -2.78
C THR A 51 -9.41 -0.80 -2.32
N CYS A 52 -8.98 -2.05 -2.08
CA CYS A 52 -9.87 -3.08 -1.55
C CYS A 52 -10.34 -2.82 -0.11
N ALA A 53 -9.50 -2.21 0.73
CA ALA A 53 -9.93 -1.82 2.07
C ALA A 53 -11.08 -0.81 2.00
N ILE A 54 -10.96 0.21 1.14
CA ILE A 54 -12.00 1.22 0.93
C ILE A 54 -13.28 0.61 0.35
N GLU A 55 -13.17 -0.23 -0.69
CA GLU A 55 -14.33 -0.88 -1.32
C GLU A 55 -15.08 -1.80 -0.34
N LEU A 56 -14.37 -2.44 0.57
CA LEU A 56 -14.95 -3.28 1.63
C LEU A 56 -15.45 -2.48 2.84
N GLY A 57 -15.32 -1.14 2.85
CA GLY A 57 -15.78 -0.25 3.93
C GLY A 57 -14.80 -0.08 5.10
N TYR A 58 -13.54 -0.48 4.94
CA TYR A 58 -12.45 -0.36 5.91
C TYR A 58 -11.46 0.76 5.55
N ALA A 59 -11.96 1.91 5.10
CA ALA A 59 -11.11 3.05 4.75
C ALA A 59 -10.25 3.47 5.97
N PRO A 60 -8.91 3.44 5.87
CA PRO A 60 -8.05 3.78 7.00
C PRO A 60 -8.12 5.29 7.29
N VAL A 61 -8.14 5.65 8.58
CA VAL A 61 -7.92 7.05 9.01
C VAL A 61 -6.43 7.33 9.10
N TYR A 62 -5.66 6.36 9.61
CA TYR A 62 -4.22 6.40 9.73
C TYR A 62 -3.62 5.07 9.28
N VAL A 63 -2.38 5.12 8.80
CA VAL A 63 -1.58 3.96 8.40
C VAL A 63 -0.24 4.02 9.13
N ASP A 64 0.07 2.95 9.86
CA ASP A 64 1.36 2.76 10.53
C ASP A 64 2.25 1.85 9.71
N TYR A 65 3.46 2.31 9.40
CA TYR A 65 4.44 1.55 8.64
C TYR A 65 5.52 0.99 9.57
N THR A 66 5.66 -0.33 9.49
CA THR A 66 6.58 -1.11 10.34
C THR A 66 7.39 -2.05 9.46
N LEU A 67 8.69 -2.13 9.73
CA LEU A 67 9.57 -3.13 9.13
C LEU A 67 9.56 -4.37 10.02
N VAL A 68 9.28 -5.51 9.40
CA VAL A 68 9.19 -6.80 10.09
C VAL A 68 10.15 -7.75 9.38
N VAL A 69 11.06 -8.36 10.14
CA VAL A 69 11.88 -9.46 9.60
C VAL A 69 10.94 -10.64 9.34
N PRO A 70 10.92 -11.20 8.11
CA PRO A 70 10.09 -12.36 7.80
C PRO A 70 10.30 -13.48 8.82
N ALA A 71 9.21 -14.15 9.21
CA ALA A 71 9.26 -15.17 10.28
C ALA A 71 10.28 -16.30 10.00
N ALA A 72 10.53 -16.62 8.73
CA ALA A 72 11.54 -17.61 8.33
C ALA A 72 12.99 -17.20 8.69
N ASN A 73 13.25 -15.90 8.83
CA ASN A 73 14.57 -15.33 9.10
C ASN A 73 14.64 -14.64 10.48
N ASN A 74 13.53 -14.62 11.22
CA ASN A 74 13.48 -14.04 12.55
C ASN A 74 13.77 -15.12 13.59
N THR A 75 14.90 -15.01 14.28
CA THR A 75 15.31 -15.98 15.32
C THR A 75 14.59 -15.75 16.66
N GLY A 76 13.58 -14.87 16.67
CA GLY A 76 12.79 -14.49 17.85
C GLY A 76 13.31 -13.23 18.55
N TYR A 77 14.37 -12.60 18.03
CA TYR A 77 15.05 -11.48 18.69
C TYR A 77 14.96 -10.16 17.93
N GLN A 78 14.46 -10.16 16.69
CA GLN A 78 14.30 -8.94 15.92
C GLN A 78 12.88 -8.38 16.11
N PRO A 79 12.70 -7.33 16.95
CA PRO A 79 11.40 -6.70 17.11
C PRO A 79 11.02 -5.94 15.82
N PRO A 80 9.72 -5.80 15.53
CA PRO A 80 9.25 -4.91 14.48
C PRO A 80 9.73 -3.46 14.70
N ILE A 81 10.18 -2.80 13.64
CA ILE A 81 10.67 -1.42 13.68
C ILE A 81 9.62 -0.50 13.08
N TYR A 82 8.93 0.28 13.92
CA TYR A 82 8.04 1.34 13.47
C TYR A 82 8.85 2.52 12.94
N PHE A 83 8.51 3.01 11.74
CA PHE A 83 9.25 4.12 11.12
C PHE A 83 8.38 5.28 10.65
N GLY A 84 7.06 5.15 10.66
CA GLY A 84 6.21 6.28 10.31
C GLY A 84 4.72 6.01 10.43
N ARG A 85 3.96 7.09 10.64
CA ARG A 85 2.50 7.14 10.53
C ARG A 85 2.15 8.14 9.45
N ARG A 86 1.15 7.79 8.64
CA ARG A 86 0.58 8.66 7.61
C ARG A 86 -0.94 8.70 7.74
N ASP A 87 -1.55 9.78 7.28
CA ASP A 87 -3.00 9.83 7.11
C ASP A 87 -3.41 8.83 6.02
N GLY A 88 -4.59 8.22 6.17
CA GLY A 88 -5.10 7.28 5.18
C GLY A 88 -5.34 7.95 3.83
N PRO A 89 -4.88 7.37 2.71
CA PRO A 89 -5.03 7.97 1.39
C PRO A 89 -6.50 7.93 0.95
N SER A 90 -7.05 9.09 0.58
CA SER A 90 -8.43 9.18 0.05
C SER A 90 -8.62 8.46 -1.29
N SER A 91 -7.55 8.34 -2.08
CA SER A 91 -7.51 7.63 -3.36
C SER A 91 -7.33 6.11 -3.21
N GLY A 92 -7.05 5.62 -2.00
CA GLY A 92 -6.67 4.24 -1.75
C GLY A 92 -5.21 3.92 -2.05
N ILE A 93 -4.42 4.81 -2.64
CA ILE A 93 -2.98 4.58 -2.88
C ILE A 93 -2.16 5.58 -2.07
N ASP A 94 -1.23 5.09 -1.27
CA ASP A 94 -0.23 5.91 -0.58
C ASP A 94 1.15 5.61 -1.15
N THR A 95 1.80 6.64 -1.70
CA THR A 95 3.16 6.56 -2.23
C THR A 95 4.01 7.63 -1.57
N PHE A 96 5.13 7.23 -0.99
CA PHE A 96 6.01 8.13 -0.26
C PHE A 96 7.44 7.64 -0.22
N THR A 97 8.36 8.58 0.03
CA THR A 97 9.79 8.29 0.19
C THR A 97 10.23 8.44 1.64
N VAL A 98 11.19 7.62 2.04
CA VAL A 98 11.88 7.67 3.32
C VAL A 98 13.37 7.48 3.09
N THR A 99 14.18 8.32 3.73
CA THR A 99 15.63 8.09 3.86
C THR A 99 15.90 7.66 5.29
N PHE A 100 16.29 6.39 5.47
CA PHE A 100 16.66 5.89 6.78
C PHE A 100 18.02 6.44 7.19
N ASP A 101 18.17 6.86 8.44
CA ASP A 101 19.44 7.37 8.97
C ASP A 101 20.54 6.29 8.79
N PRO A 102 21.72 6.63 8.22
CA PRO A 102 22.80 5.67 7.99
C PRO A 102 23.34 5.04 9.28
N THR A 103 23.09 5.69 10.42
CA THR A 103 23.48 5.25 11.76
C THR A 103 22.30 4.71 12.56
N TYR A 104 21.13 4.50 11.94
CA TYR A 104 19.93 4.02 12.64
C TYR A 104 20.21 2.68 13.31
N SER A 105 20.41 2.74 14.63
CA SER A 105 20.85 1.61 15.45
C SER A 105 20.01 0.34 15.29
N PRO A 106 18.66 0.38 15.12
CA PRO A 106 17.90 -0.85 15.02
C PRO A 106 18.15 -1.61 13.69
N PHE A 107 18.74 -1.02 12.66
CA PHE A 107 19.27 -1.78 11.50
C PHE A 107 20.70 -2.26 11.70
N THR A 108 21.54 -1.50 12.42
CA THR A 108 22.97 -1.82 12.56
C THR A 108 23.27 -2.81 13.69
N THR A 109 22.31 -3.07 14.58
CA THR A 109 22.51 -4.01 15.70
C THR A 109 22.34 -5.48 15.27
N TYR A 110 21.66 -5.76 14.15
CA TYR A 110 21.47 -7.11 13.59
C TYR A 110 21.47 -7.11 12.04
N PRO A 111 22.57 -6.72 11.39
CA PRO A 111 22.64 -6.65 9.92
C PRO A 111 22.56 -8.03 9.25
N ASP A 112 22.87 -9.10 9.98
CA ASP A 112 23.01 -10.46 9.45
C ASP A 112 22.05 -11.43 10.15
N ALA A 113 20.76 -11.35 9.81
CA ALA A 113 19.89 -12.54 9.91
C ALA A 113 20.24 -13.46 8.72
N HIS A 114 21.29 -14.27 8.91
CA HIS A 114 21.64 -15.37 8.00
C HIS A 114 20.49 -16.36 7.83
#